data_AF-A0A231RB70-F1
#
_entry.id   AF-A0A231RB70-F1
#
_cell.length_a   1.000
_cell.length_b   1.000
_cell.length_c   1.000
_cell.angle_alpha   90.00
_cell.angle_beta   90.00
_cell.angle_gamma   90.00
#
_symmetry.space_group_name_H-M   'P 1'
#
loop_
_entity.id
_entity.type
_entity.pdbx_description
1 polymer ?
#
loop_
_entity_poly.entity_id
_entity_poly.type
_entity_poly.pdbx_seq_one_letter_code
_entity_poly.pdbx_strand_id
1 'polypeptide(L)'
;MTDWIWEEAILDTDFALKLEKVKKFNAIEKYIPLLVKKLYIHRYVYENEILMPKRTKDQIDKLVESDRAVIVDAESLHYDAYKSLIYQQTIQHLEKVDPETRENGKNWGETVSVAFAFASGIPFILSDERELQELLNKELNSGTDKDILVIRLRDFIEAMKERGLSRKEAYAMWCFAHQDERDKAKMERAKSVFQNDIWCL
;
A
#
# COMPACT_ATOMS: atom_id res chain seq x y z
N MET A 1 -15.86 -16.67 9.76
CA MET A 1 -15.57 -15.38 9.12
C MET A 1 -14.07 -15.26 9.08
N THR A 2 -13.48 -14.99 7.93
CA THR A 2 -12.06 -14.60 7.88
C THR A 2 -11.89 -13.33 8.71
N ASP A 3 -10.89 -13.33 9.59
CA ASP A 3 -10.63 -12.19 10.50
C ASP A 3 -10.03 -10.98 9.77
N TRP A 4 -9.91 -11.02 8.44
CA TRP A 4 -9.29 -9.99 7.60
C TRP A 4 -10.00 -9.92 6.24
N ILE A 5 -9.88 -8.78 5.55
CA ILE A 5 -10.39 -8.56 4.19
C ILE A 5 -9.31 -8.96 3.17
N TRP A 6 -8.06 -8.58 3.41
CA TRP A 6 -6.90 -8.88 2.57
C TRP A 6 -5.98 -9.85 3.29
N GLU A 7 -5.67 -10.98 2.66
CA GLU A 7 -4.81 -12.00 3.27
C GLU A 7 -3.35 -11.55 3.34
N GLU A 8 -2.81 -11.10 2.21
CA GLU A 8 -1.43 -10.63 2.11
C GLU A 8 -1.39 -9.37 1.27
N ALA A 9 -0.70 -8.34 1.75
CA ALA A 9 -0.54 -7.10 0.99
C ALA A 9 0.87 -6.54 1.13
N ILE A 10 1.39 -5.92 0.07
CA ILE A 10 2.62 -5.11 0.15
C ILE A 10 2.26 -3.63 0.37
N LEU A 11 3.00 -2.95 1.25
CA LEU A 11 2.80 -1.54 1.54
C LEU A 11 3.68 -0.68 0.64
N ASP A 12 3.06 0.22 -0.11
CA ASP A 12 3.73 1.30 -0.81
C ASP A 12 3.93 2.54 0.08
N THR A 13 4.97 3.31 -0.21
CA THR A 13 5.36 4.52 0.54
C THR A 13 4.25 5.55 0.57
N ASP A 14 3.65 5.87 -0.58
CA ASP A 14 2.67 6.96 -0.66
C ASP A 14 1.41 6.65 0.15
N PHE A 15 1.03 5.38 0.21
CA PHE A 15 -0.06 4.93 1.06
C PHE A 15 0.28 5.10 2.55
N ALA A 16 1.47 4.66 2.96
CA ALA A 16 1.95 4.81 4.33
C ALA A 16 1.98 6.29 4.76
N LEU A 17 2.51 7.17 3.92
CA LEU A 17 2.58 8.61 4.18
C LEU A 17 1.19 9.27 4.23
N LYS A 18 0.23 8.84 3.42
CA LYS A 18 -1.17 9.31 3.50
C LYS A 18 -1.81 8.95 4.84
N LEU A 19 -1.59 7.73 5.33
CA LEU A 19 -2.06 7.33 6.66
C LEU A 19 -1.35 8.08 7.78
N GLU A 20 -0.09 8.45 7.59
CA GLU A 20 0.66 9.15 8.62
C GLU A 20 0.18 10.60 8.86
N LYS A 21 -0.40 11.25 7.84
CA LYS A 21 -0.95 12.61 7.96
C LYS A 21 -1.95 12.76 9.11
N VAL A 22 -2.66 11.70 9.51
CA VAL A 22 -3.49 11.73 10.72
C VAL A 22 -2.62 11.55 11.98
N LYS A 23 -2.31 12.65 12.65
CA LYS A 23 -1.48 12.67 13.88
C LYS A 23 -2.21 12.26 15.16
N LYS A 24 -3.54 12.15 15.11
CA LYS A 24 -4.40 11.92 16.29
C LYS A 24 -4.34 10.49 16.83
N PHE A 25 -3.97 9.52 16.00
CA PHE A 25 -3.84 8.11 16.35
C PHE A 25 -2.92 7.41 15.35
N ASN A 26 -2.31 6.30 15.74
CA ASN A 26 -1.39 5.52 14.91
C ASN A 26 -2.18 4.68 13.89
N ALA A 27 -2.50 5.28 12.74
CA ALA A 27 -3.38 4.67 11.74
C ALA A 27 -2.85 3.35 11.17
N ILE A 28 -1.54 3.27 10.91
CA ILE A 28 -0.88 2.08 10.35
C ILE A 28 -0.96 0.94 11.37
N GLU A 29 -0.49 1.19 12.59
CA GLU A 29 -0.48 0.22 13.71
C GLU A 29 -1.90 -0.25 14.05
N LYS A 30 -2.88 0.67 14.05
CA LYS A 30 -4.25 0.39 14.50
C LYS A 30 -5.10 -0.31 13.44
N TYR A 31 -5.03 0.09 12.18
CA TYR A 31 -6.01 -0.31 11.17
C TYR A 31 -5.52 -1.31 10.15
N ILE A 32 -4.24 -1.32 9.79
CA ILE A 32 -3.73 -2.33 8.86
C ILE A 32 -3.98 -3.75 9.39
N PRO A 33 -3.65 -4.10 10.66
CA PRO A 33 -3.85 -5.46 11.16
C PRO A 33 -5.31 -5.91 11.29
N LEU A 34 -6.27 -4.98 11.24
CA LEU A 34 -7.70 -5.29 11.29
C LEU A 34 -8.28 -5.66 9.92
N LEU A 35 -7.58 -5.28 8.84
CA LEU A 35 -8.01 -5.44 7.46
C LEU A 35 -7.07 -6.34 6.66
N VAL A 36 -5.78 -6.37 7.00
CA VAL A 36 -4.72 -7.14 6.36
C VAL A 36 -4.15 -8.16 7.35
N LYS A 37 -4.11 -9.44 7.00
CA LYS A 37 -3.57 -10.50 7.88
C LYS A 37 -2.05 -10.43 7.99
N LYS A 38 -1.35 -10.34 6.85
CA LYS A 38 0.11 -10.22 6.79
C LYS A 38 0.51 -9.08 5.85
N LEU A 39 1.28 -8.14 6.37
CA LEU A 39 1.82 -7.03 5.60
C LEU A 39 3.26 -7.32 5.20
N TYR A 40 3.60 -7.00 3.96
CA TYR A 40 4.95 -7.04 3.42
C TYR A 40 5.41 -5.63 3.11
N ILE A 41 6.69 -5.37 3.30
CA ILE A 41 7.28 -4.07 2.99
C ILE A 41 8.64 -4.35 2.36
N HIS A 42 8.86 -3.86 1.14
CA HIS A 42 10.15 -4.05 0.51
C HIS A 42 11.24 -3.29 1.31
N ARG A 43 12.42 -3.88 1.49
CA ARG A 43 13.51 -3.31 2.27
C ARG A 43 13.91 -1.93 1.75
N TYR A 44 13.93 -1.75 0.43
CA TYR A 44 14.18 -0.44 -0.17
C TYR A 44 13.19 0.63 0.32
N VAL A 45 11.90 0.33 0.29
CA VAL A 45 10.82 1.21 0.78
C VAL A 45 11.01 1.51 2.28
N TYR A 46 11.25 0.47 3.08
CA TYR A 46 11.43 0.59 4.53
C TYR A 46 12.68 1.39 4.93
N GLU A 47 13.79 1.23 4.21
CA GLU A 47 15.09 1.82 4.53
C GLU A 47 15.34 3.17 3.86
N ASN A 48 14.71 3.49 2.72
CA ASN A 48 15.03 4.70 1.96
C ASN A 48 13.86 5.68 1.84
N GLU A 49 12.62 5.18 1.82
CA GLU A 49 11.45 6.02 1.51
C GLU A 49 10.61 6.34 2.75
N ILE A 50 10.53 5.41 3.71
CA ILE A 50 9.78 5.58 4.97
C ILE A 50 10.66 6.21 6.10
N LEU A 51 11.89 6.64 5.79
CA LEU A 51 12.81 7.24 6.76
C LEU A 51 12.27 8.51 7.44
N MET A 52 11.43 9.27 6.74
CA MET A 52 10.83 10.49 7.27
C MET A 52 9.35 10.49 6.94
N PRO A 53 8.44 10.46 7.92
CA PRO A 53 8.62 10.74 9.36
C PRO A 53 8.85 9.51 10.25
N LYS A 54 9.66 9.68 11.33
CA LYS A 54 9.99 8.64 12.33
C LYS A 54 8.77 7.85 12.84
N ARG A 55 7.64 8.53 13.00
CA ARG A 55 6.38 7.94 13.46
C ARG A 55 5.84 6.85 12.52
N THR A 56 6.06 6.95 11.21
CA THR A 56 5.68 5.88 10.26
C THR A 56 6.50 4.64 10.54
N LYS A 57 7.82 4.81 10.65
CA LYS A 57 8.76 3.72 10.92
C LYS A 57 8.47 3.04 12.26
N ASP A 58 8.27 3.82 13.34
CA ASP A 58 7.93 3.28 14.66
C ASP A 58 6.64 2.45 14.64
N GLN A 59 5.64 2.83 13.83
CA GLN A 59 4.41 2.04 13.66
C GLN A 59 4.66 0.73 12.91
N ILE A 60 5.48 0.76 11.87
CA ILE A 60 5.86 -0.43 11.11
C ILE A 60 6.69 -1.38 11.99
N ASP A 61 7.65 -0.87 12.75
CA ASP A 61 8.52 -1.66 13.62
C ASP A 61 7.69 -2.45 14.64
N LYS A 62 6.67 -1.84 15.24
CA LYS A 62 5.71 -2.55 16.11
C LYS A 62 4.92 -3.65 15.39
N LEU A 63 4.56 -3.43 14.12
CA LEU A 63 3.92 -4.48 13.33
C LEU A 63 4.88 -5.64 13.04
N VAL A 64 6.17 -5.35 12.81
CA VAL A 64 7.20 -6.38 12.67
C VAL A 64 7.40 -7.14 13.98
N GLU A 65 7.52 -6.44 15.10
CA GLU A 65 7.67 -7.03 16.45
C GLU A 65 6.49 -7.94 16.84
N SER A 66 5.29 -7.64 16.34
CA SER A 66 4.07 -8.44 16.58
C SER A 66 3.77 -9.48 15.50
N ASP A 67 4.73 -9.75 14.60
CA ASP A 67 4.61 -10.68 13.47
C ASP A 67 3.44 -10.37 12.52
N ARG A 68 3.01 -9.10 12.46
CA ARG A 68 1.99 -8.58 11.55
C ARG A 68 2.56 -8.00 10.26
N ALA A 69 3.82 -7.58 10.27
CA ALA A 69 4.55 -7.13 9.10
C ALA A 69 5.87 -7.89 8.93
N VAL A 70 6.39 -7.97 7.70
CA VAL A 70 7.70 -8.54 7.38
C VAL A 70 8.41 -7.64 6.38
N ILE A 71 9.68 -7.37 6.63
CA ILE A 71 10.57 -6.70 5.68
C ILE A 71 11.13 -7.74 4.72
N VAL A 72 10.97 -7.49 3.42
CA VAL A 72 11.34 -8.44 2.36
C VAL A 72 12.17 -7.78 1.26
N ASP A 73 12.89 -8.58 0.50
CA ASP A 73 13.79 -8.14 -0.57
C ASP A 73 14.15 -9.33 -1.49
N ALA A 74 15.09 -9.10 -2.41
CA ALA A 74 15.62 -10.16 -3.27
C ALA A 74 16.23 -11.35 -2.48
N GLU A 75 16.90 -11.11 -1.34
CA GLU A 75 17.49 -12.19 -0.53
C GLU A 75 16.41 -13.11 0.05
N SER A 76 15.24 -12.55 0.35
CA SER A 76 14.07 -13.28 0.84
C SER A 76 13.56 -14.34 -0.16
N LEU A 77 13.93 -14.23 -1.44
CA LEU A 77 13.57 -15.17 -2.51
C LEU A 77 14.68 -16.17 -2.83
N HIS A 78 15.86 -16.08 -2.20
CA HIS A 78 17.06 -16.81 -2.62
C HIS A 78 16.86 -18.33 -2.69
N TYR A 79 16.10 -18.91 -1.75
CA TYR A 79 15.86 -20.36 -1.70
C TYR A 79 14.87 -20.86 -2.75
N ASP A 80 14.21 -19.96 -3.48
CA ASP A 80 13.32 -20.26 -4.59
C ASP A 80 13.87 -19.61 -5.87
N ALA A 81 14.67 -20.37 -6.61
CA ALA A 81 15.31 -19.90 -7.83
C ALA A 81 14.30 -19.43 -8.90
N TYR A 82 13.08 -19.99 -8.91
CA TYR A 82 12.04 -19.59 -9.84
C TYR A 82 11.46 -18.22 -9.47
N LYS A 83 11.14 -18.00 -8.19
CA LYS A 83 10.69 -16.67 -7.72
C LYS A 83 11.75 -15.60 -7.91
N SER A 84 13.01 -15.92 -7.62
CA SER A 84 14.14 -15.00 -7.83
C SER A 84 14.28 -14.63 -9.31
N LEU A 85 14.12 -15.59 -10.22
CA LEU A 85 14.14 -15.33 -11.66
C LEU A 85 12.96 -14.44 -12.10
N ILE A 86 11.74 -14.75 -11.66
CA ILE A 86 10.55 -13.93 -11.97
C ILE A 86 10.76 -12.50 -11.47
N TYR A 87 11.19 -12.33 -10.22
CA TYR A 87 11.43 -11.03 -9.62
C TYR A 87 12.36 -10.17 -10.48
N GLN A 88 13.51 -10.72 -10.89
CA GLN A 88 14.48 -10.02 -11.72
C GLN A 88 13.93 -9.72 -13.13
N GLN A 89 13.20 -10.66 -13.74
CA GLN A 89 12.58 -10.45 -15.05
C GLN A 89 11.49 -9.37 -15.01
N THR A 90 10.70 -9.33 -13.94
CA THR A 90 9.66 -8.32 -13.75
C THR A 90 10.27 -6.93 -13.59
N ILE A 91 11.34 -6.77 -12.81
CA ILE A 91 12.07 -5.48 -12.71
C ILE A 91 12.55 -5.05 -14.10
N GLN A 92 13.27 -5.92 -14.81
CA GLN A 92 13.80 -5.60 -16.15
C GLN A 92 12.70 -5.30 -17.18
N HIS A 93 11.51 -5.85 -17.00
CA HIS A 93 10.35 -5.54 -17.83
C HIS A 93 9.82 -4.14 -17.52
N LEU A 94 9.55 -3.85 -16.25
CA LEU A 94 9.03 -2.55 -15.81
C LEU A 94 9.99 -1.40 -16.15
N GLU A 95 11.30 -1.60 -16.00
CA GLU A 95 12.35 -0.64 -16.41
C GLU A 95 12.28 -0.23 -17.89
N LYS A 96 11.77 -1.10 -18.77
CA LYS A 96 11.59 -0.80 -20.19
C LYS A 96 10.29 -0.04 -20.47
N VAL A 97 9.29 -0.20 -19.61
CA VAL A 97 7.96 0.38 -19.76
C VAL A 97 7.94 1.82 -19.25
N ASP A 98 8.61 2.11 -18.14
CA ASP A 98 8.68 3.46 -17.55
C ASP A 98 10.13 3.85 -17.19
N PRO A 99 10.74 4.86 -17.84
CA PRO A 99 12.09 5.33 -17.52
C PRO A 99 12.33 5.75 -16.06
N GLU A 100 11.27 6.09 -15.31
CA GLU A 100 11.35 6.46 -13.89
C GLU A 100 11.49 5.25 -12.94
N THR A 101 11.35 4.02 -13.46
CA THR A 101 11.42 2.74 -12.72
C THR A 101 12.82 2.13 -12.65
N ARG A 102 13.86 2.85 -13.09
CA ARG A 102 15.27 2.43 -12.95
C ARG A 102 15.73 2.42 -11.49
N GLU A 103 16.81 1.70 -11.19
CA GLU A 103 17.43 1.70 -9.87
C GLU A 103 17.71 3.13 -9.35
N ASN A 104 17.22 3.43 -8.13
CA ASN A 104 17.23 4.77 -7.51
C ASN A 104 16.46 5.87 -8.28
N GLY A 105 15.65 5.48 -9.27
CA GLY A 105 14.66 6.33 -9.90
C GLY A 105 13.50 6.65 -8.97
N LYS A 106 12.67 7.63 -9.36
CA LYS A 106 11.55 8.11 -8.55
C LYS A 106 10.55 6.98 -8.20
N ASN A 107 10.38 6.01 -9.09
CA ASN A 107 9.41 4.94 -8.95
C ASN A 107 10.08 3.61 -8.54
N TRP A 108 11.34 3.63 -8.08
CA TRP A 108 12.06 2.40 -7.77
C TRP A 108 11.41 1.59 -6.64
N GLY A 109 10.98 2.24 -5.54
CA GLY A 109 10.28 1.58 -4.43
C GLY A 109 8.99 0.87 -4.87
N GLU A 110 8.21 1.50 -5.74
CA GLU A 110 7.02 0.89 -6.36
C GLU A 110 7.41 -0.31 -7.23
N THR A 111 8.43 -0.14 -8.07
CA THR A 111 8.91 -1.17 -9.02
C THR A 111 9.33 -2.45 -8.30
N VAL A 112 10.18 -2.34 -7.27
CA VAL A 112 10.65 -3.50 -6.51
C VAL A 112 9.53 -4.12 -5.68
N SER A 113 8.57 -3.31 -5.20
CA SER A 113 7.41 -3.82 -4.47
C SER A 113 6.46 -4.61 -5.38
N VAL A 114 6.15 -4.09 -6.56
CA VAL A 114 5.35 -4.78 -7.60
C VAL A 114 6.03 -6.08 -8.03
N ALA A 115 7.32 -6.02 -8.34
CA ALA A 115 8.07 -7.19 -8.77
C ALA A 115 8.09 -8.27 -7.68
N PHE A 116 8.28 -7.88 -6.41
CA PHE A 116 8.27 -8.82 -5.29
C PHE A 116 6.89 -9.45 -5.10
N ALA A 117 5.83 -8.64 -5.17
CA ALA A 117 4.46 -9.12 -5.05
C ALA A 117 4.13 -10.14 -6.15
N PHE A 118 4.49 -9.82 -7.40
CA PHE A 118 4.27 -10.69 -8.55
C PHE A 118 5.04 -12.01 -8.45
N ALA A 119 6.33 -11.96 -8.13
CA ALA A 119 7.16 -13.15 -7.94
C ALA A 119 6.66 -14.02 -6.78
N SER A 120 6.16 -13.41 -5.71
CA SER A 120 5.73 -14.11 -4.50
C SER A 120 4.29 -14.61 -4.55
N GLY A 121 3.48 -14.10 -5.47
CA GLY A 121 2.04 -14.35 -5.53
C GLY A 121 1.23 -13.57 -4.49
N ILE A 122 1.74 -12.41 -4.05
CA ILE A 122 1.03 -11.54 -3.10
C ILE A 122 -0.07 -10.78 -3.87
N PRO A 123 -1.35 -10.94 -3.51
CA PRO A 123 -2.46 -10.48 -4.34
C PRO A 123 -2.78 -8.99 -4.20
N PHE A 124 -2.32 -8.32 -3.15
CA PHE A 124 -2.70 -6.93 -2.87
C PHE A 124 -1.51 -5.99 -2.75
N ILE A 125 -1.64 -4.78 -3.32
CA ILE A 125 -0.71 -3.68 -3.10
C ILE A 125 -1.49 -2.51 -2.48
N LEU A 126 -1.09 -2.07 -1.30
CA LEU A 126 -1.63 -0.86 -0.69
C LEU A 126 -0.91 0.34 -1.28
N SER A 127 -1.44 0.92 -2.36
CA SER A 127 -0.94 2.13 -2.99
C SER A 127 -2.11 3.06 -3.32
N ASP A 128 -1.88 4.37 -3.33
CA ASP A 128 -2.89 5.33 -3.80
C ASP A 128 -2.40 6.10 -5.03
N GLU A 129 -1.48 5.47 -5.79
CA GLU A 129 -1.19 5.81 -7.18
C GLU A 129 -2.36 5.35 -8.07
N ARG A 130 -2.86 6.25 -8.92
CA ARG A 130 -4.08 6.04 -9.72
C ARG A 130 -3.82 5.13 -10.90
N GLU A 131 -2.64 5.24 -11.48
CA GLU A 131 -2.28 4.58 -12.74
C GLU A 131 -1.70 3.18 -12.51
N LEU A 132 -1.34 2.84 -11.27
CA LEU A 132 -0.72 1.55 -10.93
C LEU A 132 -1.58 0.35 -11.33
N GLN A 133 -2.89 0.36 -11.06
CA GLN A 133 -3.75 -0.78 -11.46
C GLN A 133 -3.80 -0.96 -12.97
N GLU A 134 -3.82 0.15 -13.73
CA GLU A 134 -3.82 0.11 -15.20
C GLU A 134 -2.49 -0.43 -15.74
N LEU A 135 -1.37 0.01 -15.16
CA LEU A 135 -0.04 -0.51 -15.46
C LEU A 135 0.03 -2.03 -15.21
N LEU A 136 -0.42 -2.49 -14.03
CA LEU A 136 -0.45 -3.92 -13.70
C LEU A 136 -1.31 -4.70 -14.69
N ASN A 137 -2.50 -4.21 -15.01
CA ASN A 137 -3.41 -4.82 -15.99
C ASN A 137 -2.82 -4.93 -17.40
N LYS A 138 -2.01 -3.94 -17.79
CA LYS A 138 -1.39 -3.90 -19.12
C LYS A 138 -0.14 -4.78 -19.20
N GLU A 139 0.66 -4.84 -18.14
CA GLU A 139 2.02 -5.38 -18.20
C GLU A 139 2.20 -6.72 -17.48
N LEU A 140 1.41 -7.03 -16.44
CA LEU A 140 1.66 -8.18 -15.56
C LEU A 140 0.44 -9.09 -15.33
N ASN A 141 -0.72 -8.49 -15.09
CA ASN A 141 -1.96 -9.20 -14.81
C ASN A 141 -2.53 -9.87 -16.08
N SER A 142 -3.31 -10.92 -15.87
CA SER A 142 -3.74 -11.85 -16.92
C SER A 142 -5.27 -11.97 -17.04
N GLY A 143 -6.01 -11.28 -16.17
CA GLY A 143 -7.47 -11.39 -16.04
C GLY A 143 -7.92 -12.56 -15.16
N THR A 144 -7.06 -13.08 -14.27
CA THR A 144 -7.36 -14.25 -13.42
C THR A 144 -7.51 -13.88 -11.95
N ASP A 145 -7.91 -14.85 -11.12
CA ASP A 145 -8.00 -14.72 -9.67
C ASP A 145 -6.63 -14.56 -8.97
N LYS A 146 -5.53 -14.69 -9.72
CA LYS A 146 -4.15 -14.49 -9.26
C LYS A 146 -3.59 -13.10 -9.59
N ASP A 147 -4.39 -12.26 -10.23
CA ASP A 147 -4.00 -10.91 -10.57
C ASP A 147 -3.78 -10.08 -9.31
N ILE A 148 -2.83 -9.16 -9.40
CA ILE A 148 -2.54 -8.21 -8.33
C ILE A 148 -3.57 -7.07 -8.38
N LEU A 149 -4.16 -6.78 -7.23
CA LEU A 149 -5.11 -5.70 -7.03
C LEU A 149 -4.51 -4.58 -6.18
N VAL A 150 -4.60 -3.36 -6.68
CA VAL A 150 -4.22 -2.15 -5.97
C VAL A 150 -5.38 -1.73 -5.07
N ILE A 151 -5.10 -1.68 -3.78
CA ILE A 151 -6.03 -1.23 -2.74
C ILE A 151 -5.70 0.22 -2.42
N ARG A 152 -6.56 1.11 -2.86
CA ARG A 152 -6.40 2.55 -2.65
C ARG A 152 -6.97 2.98 -1.32
N LEU A 153 -6.69 4.22 -0.92
CA LEU A 153 -7.18 4.74 0.35
C LEU A 153 -8.72 4.67 0.41
N ARG A 154 -9.41 4.89 -0.70
CA ARG A 154 -10.86 4.75 -0.77
C ARG A 154 -11.30 3.34 -0.39
N ASP A 155 -10.73 2.32 -1.03
CA ASP A 155 -11.06 0.91 -0.79
C ASP A 155 -10.76 0.53 0.67
N PHE A 156 -9.66 1.04 1.21
CA PHE A 156 -9.31 0.90 2.64
C PHE A 156 -10.38 1.46 3.58
N ILE A 157 -10.91 2.65 3.28
CA ILE A 157 -11.97 3.28 4.08
C ILE A 157 -13.31 2.55 3.92
N GLU A 158 -13.64 2.05 2.73
CA GLU A 158 -14.84 1.24 2.48
C GLU A 158 -14.76 -0.09 3.25
N ALA A 159 -13.60 -0.75 3.25
CA ALA A 159 -13.33 -1.93 4.07
C ALA A 159 -13.47 -1.65 5.58
N MET A 160 -13.05 -0.47 6.06
CA MET A 160 -13.30 -0.05 7.45
C MET A 160 -14.80 0.04 7.76
N LYS A 161 -15.62 0.50 6.80
CA LYS A 161 -17.08 0.59 6.93
C LYS A 161 -17.73 -0.78 7.04
N GLU A 162 -17.39 -1.68 6.13
CA GLU A 162 -17.92 -3.05 6.11
C GLU A 162 -17.61 -3.81 7.41
N ARG A 163 -16.48 -3.49 8.03
CA ARG A 163 -16.02 -4.10 9.30
C ARG A 163 -16.55 -3.40 10.54
N GLY A 164 -17.40 -2.39 10.40
CA GLY A 164 -17.98 -1.65 11.52
C GLY A 164 -16.94 -0.86 12.33
N LEU A 165 -15.82 -0.47 11.70
CA LEU A 165 -14.77 0.31 12.37
C LEU A 165 -15.20 1.77 12.53
N SER A 166 -14.39 2.52 13.27
CA SER A 166 -14.69 3.90 13.68
C SER A 166 -14.85 4.84 12.48
N ARG A 167 -16.09 5.19 12.14
CA ARG A 167 -16.41 6.19 11.09
C ARG A 167 -15.69 7.53 11.32
N LYS A 168 -15.57 7.96 12.58
CA LYS A 168 -14.89 9.22 12.95
C LYS A 168 -13.41 9.20 12.58
N GLU A 169 -12.74 8.08 12.83
CA GLU A 169 -11.32 7.91 12.53
C GLU A 169 -11.08 7.66 11.03
N ALA A 170 -11.97 6.89 10.38
CA ALA A 170 -11.99 6.75 8.93
C ALA A 170 -12.13 8.10 8.20
N TYR A 171 -13.08 8.94 8.66
CA TYR A 171 -13.26 10.31 8.17
C TYR A 171 -11.99 11.15 8.36
N ALA A 172 -11.34 11.05 9.52
CA ALA A 172 -10.09 11.75 9.76
C ALA A 172 -8.99 11.30 8.79
N MET A 173 -8.76 9.99 8.63
CA MET A 173 -7.79 9.46 7.67
C MET A 173 -8.04 9.99 6.26
N TRP A 174 -9.29 9.90 5.78
CA TRP A 174 -9.69 10.37 4.46
C TRP A 174 -9.41 11.88 4.28
N CYS A 175 -9.87 12.72 5.20
CA CYS A 175 -9.71 14.17 5.10
C CYS A 175 -8.25 14.61 5.22
N PHE A 176 -7.47 14.01 6.13
CA PHE A 176 -6.06 14.37 6.30
C PHE A 176 -5.21 13.90 5.12
N ALA A 177 -5.52 12.76 4.52
CA ALA A 177 -4.85 12.30 3.29
C ALA A 177 -4.98 13.32 2.15
N HIS A 178 -6.18 13.91 2.02
CA HIS A 178 -6.52 14.90 0.99
C HIS A 178 -6.25 16.35 1.39
N GLN A 179 -5.74 16.60 2.60
CA GLN A 179 -5.40 17.94 3.04
C GLN A 179 -4.25 18.50 2.20
N ASP A 180 -4.50 19.68 1.64
CA ASP A 180 -3.50 20.53 0.98
C ASP A 180 -3.67 21.94 1.55
N GLU A 181 -2.60 22.48 2.14
CA GLU A 181 -2.63 23.81 2.77
C GLU A 181 -2.94 24.93 1.77
N ARG A 182 -2.67 24.69 0.48
CA ARG A 182 -2.86 25.66 -0.59
C ARG A 182 -4.23 25.53 -1.27
N ASP A 183 -4.98 24.46 -1.00
CA ASP A 183 -6.28 24.19 -1.62
C ASP A 183 -7.33 23.74 -0.60
N LYS A 184 -8.01 24.74 -0.01
CA LYS A 184 -9.15 24.50 0.89
C LYS A 184 -10.34 23.85 0.19
N ALA A 185 -10.53 24.08 -1.11
CA ALA A 185 -11.65 23.51 -1.86
C ALA A 185 -11.49 22.00 -2.01
N LYS A 186 -10.25 21.49 -2.14
CA LYS A 186 -9.94 20.06 -2.13
C LYS A 186 -10.40 19.38 -0.84
N MET A 187 -10.19 20.03 0.31
CA MET A 187 -10.65 19.51 1.59
C MET A 187 -12.18 19.45 1.66
N GLU A 188 -12.89 20.50 1.25
CA GLU A 188 -14.37 20.49 1.25
C GLU A 188 -14.95 19.42 0.32
N ARG A 189 -14.33 19.22 -0.86
CA ARG A 189 -14.70 18.10 -1.75
C ARG A 189 -14.47 16.75 -1.08
N ALA A 190 -13.33 16.55 -0.42
CA ALA A 190 -13.04 15.30 0.29
C ALA A 190 -14.09 15.02 1.39
N LYS A 191 -14.51 16.05 2.15
CA LYS A 191 -15.58 15.90 3.14
C LYS A 191 -16.90 15.48 2.50
N SER A 192 -17.28 16.16 1.40
CA SER A 192 -18.50 15.85 0.65
C SER A 192 -18.50 14.42 0.12
N VAL A 193 -17.41 14.00 -0.54
CA VAL A 193 -17.27 12.62 -1.07
C VAL A 193 -17.36 11.59 0.05
N PHE A 194 -16.72 11.84 1.21
CA PHE A 194 -16.83 10.89 2.33
C PHE A 194 -18.28 10.73 2.81
N GLN A 195 -19.00 11.84 2.94
CA GLN A 195 -20.35 11.85 3.50
C GLN A 195 -21.40 11.32 2.53
N ASN A 196 -21.24 11.59 1.23
CA ASN A 196 -22.26 11.31 0.23
C ASN A 196 -22.00 9.99 -0.50
N ASP A 197 -20.73 9.62 -0.73
CA ASP A 197 -20.38 8.52 -1.63
C ASP A 197 -19.79 7.32 -0.87
N ILE A 198 -18.83 7.56 0.05
CA ILE A 198 -18.09 6.48 0.72
C ILE A 198 -18.87 5.95 1.93
N TRP A 199 -19.18 6.85 2.86
CA TRP A 199 -19.78 6.54 4.16
C TRP A 199 -21.03 7.37 4.40
N CYS A 200 -21.98 7.19 3.47
CA CYS A 200 -23.37 7.61 3.59
C CYS A 200 -24.00 7.03 4.87
N LEU A 201 -24.81 7.88 5.51
CA LEU A 201 -25.61 7.54 6.69
C LEU A 201 -26.96 6.97 6.26
#